data_AF-A0A7D4UD90-F1
#
_entry.id   AF-A0A7D4UD90-F1
#
_cell.length_a   1.000
_cell.length_b   1.000
_cell.length_c   1.000
_cell.angle_alpha   90.00
_cell.angle_beta   90.00
_cell.angle_gamma   90.00
#
_symmetry.space_group_name_H-M   'P 1'
#
loop_
_entity.id
_entity.type
_entity.pdbx_description
1 polymer ?
#
loop_
_entity_poly.entity_id
_entity_poly.type
_entity_poly.pdbx_seq_one_letter_code
_entity_poly.pdbx_strand_id
1 'polypeptide(L)'
;MSELSKHGKPNLRSSFIAFSVFLAAFYWLVVASYPSFFIFNPADDSWGIRQAALWLSLIGWTVIATVPAAALLLYAVGKIKALRALPYAALIWPISVVINQILLYVRDGVWYFDYLINHPIFIASDILLPALLMFLWWELREQHGRHDAREPQPEQSQP
;
A
#
# COMPACT_ATOMS: atom_id res chain seq x y z
N MET A 1 -15.68 -45.37 -0.77
CA MET A 1 -15.59 -44.38 0.32
C MET A 1 -14.12 -44.26 0.70
N SER A 2 -13.41 -43.15 0.61
CA SER A 2 -13.71 -41.80 0.12
C SER A 2 -12.50 -41.30 -0.67
N GLU A 3 -12.75 -40.50 -1.71
CA GLU A 3 -11.75 -39.60 -2.28
C GLU A 3 -11.32 -38.59 -1.21
N LEU A 4 -10.24 -38.88 -0.50
CA LEU A 4 -9.68 -37.97 0.49
C LEU A 4 -8.80 -36.94 -0.24
N SER A 5 -9.49 -35.88 -0.65
CA SER A 5 -9.00 -34.51 -0.82
C SER A 5 -7.63 -34.38 -1.50
N LYS A 6 -7.66 -34.30 -2.83
CA LYS A 6 -6.66 -33.57 -3.61
C LYS A 6 -6.76 -32.09 -3.23
N HIS A 7 -6.24 -31.71 -2.06
CA HIS A 7 -6.08 -30.31 -1.67
C HIS A 7 -5.17 -29.67 -2.71
N GLY A 8 -5.78 -28.92 -3.63
CA GLY A 8 -5.07 -28.12 -4.60
C GLY A 8 -4.11 -27.21 -3.85
N LYS A 9 -2.81 -27.38 -4.10
CA LYS A 9 -1.80 -26.45 -3.59
C LYS A 9 -2.28 -25.03 -3.91
N PRO A 10 -2.34 -24.11 -2.93
CA PRO A 10 -2.78 -22.75 -3.20
C PRO A 10 -1.91 -22.17 -4.31
N ASN A 11 -2.55 -21.78 -5.41
CA ASN A 11 -1.86 -21.12 -6.51
C ASN A 11 -1.51 -19.70 -6.05
N LEU A 12 -0.26 -19.49 -5.62
CA LEU A 12 0.22 -18.19 -5.11
C LEU A 12 -0.15 -17.04 -6.04
N ARG A 13 -0.07 -17.25 -7.36
CA ARG A 13 -0.47 -16.27 -8.36
C ARG A 13 -1.94 -15.86 -8.22
N SER A 14 -2.85 -16.82 -8.06
CA SER A 14 -4.28 -16.55 -7.84
C SER A 14 -4.52 -15.80 -6.53
N SER A 15 -3.77 -16.12 -5.47
CA SER A 15 -3.84 -15.41 -4.19
C SER A 15 -3.42 -13.94 -4.33
N PHE A 16 -2.31 -13.65 -5.02
CA PHE A 16 -1.88 -12.27 -5.27
C PHE A 16 -2.89 -11.49 -6.11
N ILE A 17 -3.46 -12.11 -7.14
CA ILE A 17 -4.49 -11.46 -7.96
C ILE A 17 -5.71 -11.12 -7.12
N ALA A 18 -6.25 -12.09 -6.37
CA ALA A 18 -7.41 -11.88 -5.52
C ALA A 18 -7.16 -10.80 -4.46
N PHE A 19 -6.01 -10.86 -3.78
CA PHE A 19 -5.62 -9.88 -2.79
C PHE A 19 -5.46 -8.47 -3.39
N SER A 20 -4.87 -8.36 -4.59
CA SER A 20 -4.72 -7.06 -5.27
C SER A 20 -6.05 -6.43 -5.62
N VAL A 21 -6.97 -7.22 -6.18
CA VAL A 21 -8.33 -6.75 -6.52
C VAL A 21 -9.08 -6.35 -5.26
N PHE A 22 -8.99 -7.16 -4.20
CA PHE A 22 -9.58 -6.85 -2.90
C PHE A 22 -9.05 -5.54 -2.33
N LEU A 23 -7.72 -5.34 -2.32
CA LEU A 23 -7.10 -4.10 -1.80
C LEU A 23 -7.60 -2.86 -2.53
N ALA A 24 -7.60 -2.89 -3.87
CA ALA A 24 -8.08 -1.76 -4.67
C ALA A 24 -9.56 -1.49 -4.40
N ALA A 25 -10.40 -2.54 -4.45
CA ALA A 25 -11.84 -2.41 -4.22
C ALA A 25 -12.14 -1.88 -2.80
N PHE A 26 -11.45 -2.41 -1.78
CA PHE A 26 -11.60 -1.99 -0.40
C PHE A 26 -11.23 -0.51 -0.23
N TYR A 27 -10.07 -0.07 -0.72
CA TYR A 27 -9.64 1.31 -0.54
C TYR A 27 -10.55 2.29 -1.29
N TRP A 28 -10.92 1.98 -2.52
CA TRP A 28 -11.85 2.81 -3.29
C TRP A 28 -13.25 2.85 -2.64
N LEU A 29 -13.70 1.77 -2.02
CA LEU A 29 -14.93 1.76 -1.24
C LEU A 29 -14.84 2.69 -0.03
N VAL A 30 -13.70 2.72 0.67
CA VAL A 30 -13.46 3.66 1.78
C VAL A 30 -13.52 5.11 1.27
N VAL A 31 -12.88 5.41 0.14
CA VAL A 31 -12.93 6.74 -0.49
C VAL A 31 -14.36 7.13 -0.84
N ALA A 32 -15.13 6.22 -1.45
CA ALA A 32 -16.52 6.45 -1.81
C ALA A 32 -17.44 6.63 -0.58
N SER A 33 -17.09 6.01 0.55
CA SER A 33 -17.87 6.11 1.79
C SER A 33 -17.59 7.41 2.55
N TYR A 34 -16.39 7.97 2.43
CA TYR A 34 -15.95 9.19 3.13
C TYR A 34 -15.40 10.25 2.17
N PRO A 35 -16.19 10.71 1.18
CA PRO A 35 -15.67 11.53 0.08
C PRO A 35 -15.12 12.87 0.55
N SER A 36 -15.70 13.49 1.59
CA SER A 36 -15.21 14.76 2.14
C SER A 36 -13.81 14.69 2.75
N PHE A 37 -13.36 13.50 3.14
CA PHE A 37 -12.02 13.28 3.68
C PHE A 37 -10.96 13.21 2.57
N PHE A 38 -11.31 12.64 1.41
CA PHE A 38 -10.35 12.37 0.33
C PHE A 38 -10.45 13.33 -0.85
N ILE A 39 -11.62 13.91 -1.08
CA ILE A 39 -11.95 14.72 -2.25
C ILE A 39 -12.17 16.15 -1.77
N PHE A 40 -11.13 16.95 -1.89
CA PHE A 40 -11.11 18.37 -1.55
C PHE A 40 -10.27 19.13 -2.57
N ASN A 41 -10.49 20.45 -2.69
CA ASN A 41 -9.69 21.31 -3.55
C ASN A 41 -8.55 21.95 -2.74
N PRO A 42 -7.27 21.61 -2.99
CA PRO A 42 -6.14 22.21 -2.28
C PRO A 42 -6.04 23.73 -2.47
N ALA A 43 -6.57 24.26 -3.59
CA ALA A 43 -6.48 25.68 -3.92
C ALA A 43 -7.43 26.58 -3.13
N ASP A 44 -8.32 26.03 -2.32
CA ASP A 44 -9.21 26.80 -1.47
C ASP A 44 -8.52 27.32 -0.20
N ASP A 45 -7.33 26.78 0.16
CA ASP A 45 -6.57 27.23 1.32
C ASP A 45 -5.59 28.36 0.93
N SER A 46 -5.61 29.46 1.68
CA SER A 46 -4.78 30.64 1.43
C SER A 46 -3.32 30.46 1.89
N TRP A 47 -3.03 29.45 2.71
CA TRP A 47 -1.70 29.18 3.22
C TRP A 47 -0.93 28.23 2.31
N GLY A 48 0.05 28.75 1.56
CA GLY A 48 0.77 27.98 0.54
C GLY A 48 1.43 26.68 1.03
N ILE A 49 1.94 26.62 2.26
CA ILE A 49 2.51 25.39 2.82
C ILE A 49 1.41 24.34 3.05
N ARG A 50 0.24 24.77 3.52
CA ARG A 50 -0.93 23.89 3.71
C ARG A 50 -1.43 23.37 2.38
N GLN A 51 -1.53 24.24 1.37
CA GLN A 51 -1.90 23.87 0.01
C GLN A 51 -0.96 22.78 -0.57
N ALA A 52 0.36 22.92 -0.38
CA ALA A 52 1.31 21.89 -0.82
C ALA A 52 1.10 20.54 -0.11
N ALA A 53 0.81 20.56 1.20
CA ALA A 53 0.49 19.34 1.95
C ALA A 53 -0.84 18.70 1.52
N LEU A 54 -1.85 19.51 1.18
CA LEU A 54 -3.11 19.05 0.62
C LEU A 54 -2.92 18.39 -0.76
N TRP A 55 -2.09 18.97 -1.62
CA TRP A 55 -1.68 18.32 -2.88
C TRP A 55 -0.96 16.99 -2.66
N LEU A 56 0.00 16.96 -1.73
CA LEU A 56 0.69 15.73 -1.36
C LEU A 56 -0.29 14.66 -0.85
N SER A 57 -1.35 15.06 -0.15
CA SER A 57 -2.38 14.16 0.36
C SER A 57 -3.26 13.59 -0.74
N LEU A 58 -3.66 14.42 -1.71
CA LEU A 58 -4.38 13.95 -2.91
C LEU A 58 -3.57 12.90 -3.67
N ILE A 59 -2.27 13.17 -3.86
CA ILE A 59 -1.35 12.22 -4.48
C ILE A 59 -1.24 10.97 -3.60
N GLY A 60 -1.06 11.15 -2.28
CA GLY A 60 -0.82 10.08 -1.33
C GLY A 60 -1.92 9.04 -1.30
N TRP A 61 -3.19 9.45 -1.12
CA TRP A 61 -4.29 8.51 -1.06
C TRP A 61 -4.52 7.84 -2.43
N THR A 62 -4.37 8.58 -3.53
CA THR A 62 -4.54 8.03 -4.88
C THR A 62 -3.49 6.96 -5.16
N VAL A 63 -2.24 7.21 -4.75
CA VAL A 63 -1.13 6.27 -4.89
C VAL A 63 -1.40 5.00 -4.08
N ILE A 64 -1.73 5.09 -2.79
CA ILE A 64 -1.96 3.88 -1.98
C ILE A 64 -3.21 3.11 -2.41
N ALA A 65 -4.23 3.79 -2.95
CA ALA A 65 -5.44 3.15 -3.48
C ALA A 65 -5.20 2.31 -4.74
N THR A 66 -4.13 2.59 -5.49
CA THR A 66 -3.94 2.05 -6.86
C THR A 66 -2.61 1.31 -7.06
N VAL A 67 -1.50 1.94 -6.67
CA VAL A 67 -0.15 1.45 -6.96
C VAL A 67 0.17 0.11 -6.28
N PRO A 68 -0.18 -0.13 -5.00
CA PRO A 68 0.07 -1.42 -4.36
C PRO A 68 -0.63 -2.58 -5.08
N ALA A 69 -1.91 -2.41 -5.43
CA ALA A 69 -2.66 -3.41 -6.17
C ALA A 69 -2.05 -3.66 -7.57
N ALA A 70 -1.71 -2.61 -8.30
CA ALA A 70 -1.06 -2.74 -9.61
C ALA A 70 0.31 -3.44 -9.50
N ALA A 71 1.12 -3.09 -8.50
CA ALA A 71 2.42 -3.70 -8.27
C ALA A 71 2.31 -5.20 -7.98
N LEU A 72 1.33 -5.60 -7.15
CA LEU A 72 1.08 -7.00 -6.82
C LEU A 72 0.49 -7.79 -8.00
N LEU A 73 -0.34 -7.20 -8.85
CA LEU A 73 -0.78 -7.81 -10.11
C LEU A 73 0.37 -8.04 -11.09
N LEU A 74 1.25 -7.03 -11.25
CA LEU A 74 2.44 -7.13 -12.08
C LEU A 74 3.40 -8.20 -11.54
N TYR A 75 3.54 -8.28 -10.22
CA TYR A 75 4.29 -9.33 -9.55
C TYR A 75 3.70 -10.72 -9.83
N ALA A 76 2.37 -10.87 -9.78
CA ALA A 76 1.68 -12.13 -10.07
C ALA A 76 1.88 -12.63 -11.52
N VAL A 77 2.24 -11.76 -12.45
CA VAL A 77 2.60 -12.13 -13.84
C VAL A 77 4.12 -12.22 -14.07
N GLY A 78 4.92 -12.22 -12.99
CA GLY A 78 6.38 -12.43 -13.03
C GLY A 78 7.23 -11.15 -13.09
N LYS A 79 6.63 -9.95 -13.03
CA LYS A 79 7.40 -8.69 -13.04
C LYS A 79 7.89 -8.31 -11.63
N ILE A 80 8.89 -9.03 -11.14
CA ILE A 80 9.43 -8.89 -9.76
C ILE A 80 9.85 -7.44 -9.43
N LYS A 81 10.40 -6.70 -10.41
CA LYS A 81 10.82 -5.29 -10.24
C LYS A 81 9.68 -4.37 -9.79
N ALA A 82 8.42 -4.73 -10.03
CA ALA A 82 7.25 -3.96 -9.60
C ALA A 82 7.15 -3.87 -8.07
N LEU A 83 7.67 -4.85 -7.32
CA LEU A 83 7.69 -4.82 -5.86
C LEU A 83 8.45 -3.62 -5.29
N ARG A 84 9.38 -3.01 -6.05
CA ARG A 84 10.11 -1.82 -5.61
C ARG A 84 9.19 -0.61 -5.37
N ALA A 85 8.00 -0.58 -5.97
CA ALA A 85 7.04 0.51 -5.79
C ALA A 85 6.26 0.42 -4.46
N LEU A 86 6.10 -0.79 -3.89
CA LEU A 86 5.31 -1.03 -2.68
C LEU A 86 5.69 -0.15 -1.49
N PRO A 87 6.97 -0.03 -1.07
CA PRO A 87 7.29 0.73 0.12
C PRO A 87 7.01 2.23 -0.06
N TYR A 88 7.28 2.78 -1.25
CA TYR A 88 6.97 4.18 -1.54
C TYR A 88 5.46 4.42 -1.56
N ALA A 89 4.70 3.51 -2.18
CA ALA A 89 3.25 3.62 -2.24
C ALA A 89 2.57 3.43 -0.88
N ALA A 90 3.12 2.58 -0.02
CA ALA A 90 2.63 2.35 1.33
C ALA A 90 2.89 3.55 2.25
N LEU A 91 4.02 4.27 2.07
CA LEU A 91 4.45 5.32 2.98
C LEU A 91 3.98 6.72 2.61
N ILE A 92 3.75 7.02 1.33
CA ILE A 92 3.39 8.38 0.90
C ILE A 92 2.11 8.90 1.56
N TRP A 93 1.11 8.04 1.71
CA TRP A 93 -0.16 8.37 2.37
C TRP A 93 0.00 8.68 3.87
N PRO A 94 0.50 7.77 4.72
CA PRO A 94 0.67 8.06 6.14
C PRO A 94 1.61 9.24 6.39
N ILE A 95 2.66 9.42 5.58
CA ILE A 95 3.52 10.61 5.66
C ILE A 95 2.71 11.88 5.38
N SER A 96 1.87 11.90 4.35
CA SER A 96 1.03 13.07 4.05
C SER A 96 0.03 13.38 5.18
N VAL A 97 -0.53 12.34 5.82
CA VAL A 97 -1.43 12.50 6.97
C VAL A 97 -0.69 13.13 8.13
N VAL A 98 0.51 12.64 8.47
CA VAL A 98 1.32 13.22 9.56
C VAL A 98 1.69 14.68 9.28
N ILE A 99 2.11 14.99 8.05
CA ILE A 99 2.42 16.38 7.65
C ILE A 99 1.19 17.27 7.83
N ASN A 100 0.01 16.82 7.38
CA ASN A 100 -1.23 17.58 7.56
C ASN A 100 -1.53 17.85 9.04
N GLN A 101 -1.38 16.84 9.89
CA GLN A 101 -1.66 16.96 11.31
C GLN A 101 -0.71 17.95 11.99
N ILE A 102 0.57 17.92 11.64
CA ILE A 102 1.56 18.89 12.15
C ILE A 102 1.18 20.31 11.72
N LEU A 103 0.81 20.52 10.46
CA LEU A 103 0.44 21.85 9.96
C LEU A 103 -0.85 22.37 10.61
N LEU A 104 -1.84 21.51 10.81
CA LEU A 104 -3.07 21.86 11.52
C LEU A 104 -2.78 22.21 12.98
N TYR A 105 -1.93 21.45 13.65
CA TYR A 105 -1.51 21.75 15.01
C TYR A 105 -0.78 23.10 15.11
N VAL A 106 0.11 23.40 14.17
CA VAL A 106 0.82 24.69 14.12
C VAL A 106 -0.13 25.88 13.89
N ARG A 107 -1.17 25.69 13.05
CA ARG A 107 -2.12 26.77 12.72
C ARG A 107 -3.19 26.97 13.80
N ASP A 108 -3.78 25.87 14.24
CA ASP A 108 -5.03 25.86 15.01
C ASP A 108 -4.82 25.42 16.47
N GLY A 109 -3.63 24.90 16.82
CA GLY A 109 -3.29 24.43 18.17
C GLY A 109 -3.92 23.09 18.54
N VAL A 110 -4.56 22.41 17.59
CA VAL A 110 -5.36 21.20 17.83
C VAL A 110 -4.90 20.05 16.94
N TRP A 111 -4.85 18.85 17.52
CA TRP A 111 -4.65 17.61 16.78
C TRP A 111 -5.99 17.06 16.30
N TYR A 112 -6.06 16.65 15.04
CA TYR A 112 -7.26 16.11 14.43
C TYR A 112 -7.14 14.59 14.26
N PHE A 113 -6.83 13.85 15.33
CA PHE A 113 -6.77 12.38 15.32
C PHE A 113 -8.09 11.71 15.73
N ASP A 114 -9.08 12.48 16.18
CA ASP A 114 -10.38 11.97 16.62
C ASP A 114 -11.10 11.15 15.54
N TYR A 115 -10.83 11.44 14.25
CA TYR A 115 -11.37 10.67 13.15
C TYR A 115 -10.98 9.18 13.19
N LEU A 116 -9.80 8.83 13.72
CA LEU A 116 -9.36 7.43 13.88
C LEU A 116 -10.22 6.68 14.89
N ILE A 117 -10.70 7.37 15.93
CA ILE A 117 -11.54 6.80 16.99
C ILE A 117 -13.00 6.74 16.51
N ASN A 118 -13.48 7.82 15.88
CA ASN A 118 -14.86 7.94 15.42
C ASN A 118 -15.17 7.10 14.19
N HIS A 119 -14.16 6.82 13.37
CA HIS A 119 -14.28 6.02 12.15
C HIS A 119 -13.14 4.98 12.10
N PRO A 120 -13.28 3.84 12.79
CA PRO A 120 -12.23 2.82 12.92
C PRO A 120 -11.70 2.26 11.59
N ILE A 121 -12.47 2.41 10.50
CA ILE A 121 -12.03 2.05 9.15
C ILE A 121 -10.74 2.79 8.74
N PHE A 122 -10.51 4.00 9.26
CA PHE A 122 -9.28 4.73 9.00
C PHE A 122 -8.07 4.15 9.72
N ILE A 123 -8.25 3.43 10.83
CA ILE A 123 -7.14 2.64 11.42
C ILE A 123 -6.72 1.56 10.41
N ALA A 124 -7.68 0.93 9.73
CA ALA A 124 -7.39 -0.06 8.72
C ALA A 124 -6.70 0.55 7.49
N SER A 125 -7.20 1.66 6.95
CA SER A 125 -6.64 2.27 5.73
C SER A 125 -5.34 3.05 5.95
N ASP A 126 -5.21 3.77 7.05
CA ASP A 126 -4.12 4.73 7.26
C ASP A 126 -2.94 4.12 8.03
N ILE A 127 -3.16 3.01 8.74
CA ILE A 127 -2.15 2.39 9.60
C ILE A 127 -1.91 0.93 9.20
N LEU A 128 -2.94 0.09 9.31
CA LEU A 128 -2.78 -1.36 9.14
C LEU A 128 -2.42 -1.72 7.70
N LEU A 129 -3.06 -1.09 6.72
CA LEU A 129 -2.78 -1.36 5.30
C LEU A 129 -1.34 -0.97 4.92
N PRO A 130 -0.85 0.26 5.18
CA PRO A 130 0.57 0.59 5.00
C PRO A 130 1.52 -0.41 5.66
N ALA A 131 1.26 -0.79 6.92
CA ALA A 131 2.08 -1.74 7.64
C ALA A 131 2.08 -3.13 6.99
N LEU A 132 0.91 -3.60 6.55
CA LEU A 132 0.76 -4.87 5.83
C LEU A 132 1.52 -4.84 4.49
N LEU A 133 1.45 -3.75 3.74
CA LEU A 133 2.16 -3.61 2.48
C LEU A 133 3.68 -3.57 2.67
N MET A 134 4.16 -2.90 3.72
CA MET A 134 5.57 -2.90 4.10
C MET A 134 6.06 -4.29 4.50
N PHE A 135 5.26 -5.00 5.30
CA PHE A 135 5.54 -6.39 5.68
C PHE A 135 5.58 -7.30 4.45
N LEU A 136 4.59 -7.19 3.55
CA LEU A 136 4.53 -7.99 2.34
C LEU A 136 5.71 -7.72 1.41
N TRP A 137 6.10 -6.45 1.26
CA TRP A 137 7.29 -6.09 0.48
C TRP A 137 8.56 -6.72 1.05
N TRP A 138 8.74 -6.66 2.37
CA TRP A 138 9.88 -7.28 3.05
C TRP A 138 9.91 -8.78 2.77
N GLU A 139 8.83 -9.49 3.08
CA GLU A 139 8.72 -10.94 2.91
C GLU A 139 9.01 -11.38 1.46
N LEU A 140 8.37 -10.72 0.49
CA LEU A 140 8.57 -11.05 -0.92
C LEU A 140 9.99 -10.76 -1.41
N ARG A 141 10.61 -9.69 -0.91
CA ARG A 141 12.00 -9.37 -1.25
C ARG A 141 12.96 -10.45 -0.73
N GLU A 142 12.77 -10.93 0.50
CA GLU A 142 13.61 -11.98 1.06
C GLU A 142 13.48 -13.30 0.29
N GLN A 143 12.28 -13.69 -0.10
CA GLN A 143 12.05 -14.93 -0.84
C GLN A 143 12.80 -14.96 -2.17
N HIS A 144 12.84 -13.84 -2.90
CA HIS A 144 13.62 -13.75 -4.15
C HIS A 144 15.13 -13.74 -3.90
N GLY A 145 15.59 -12.97 -2.91
CA GLY A 145 17.01 -12.94 -2.57
C GLY A 145 17.56 -14.31 -2.15
N ARG A 146 16.73 -15.16 -1.54
CA ARG A 146 17.08 -16.54 -1.18
C ARG A 146 17.05 -17.51 -2.37
N HIS A 147 16.21 -17.28 -3.37
CA HIS A 147 16.18 -18.09 -4.59
C HIS A 147 17.42 -17.84 -5.46
N ASP A 148 17.81 -16.58 -5.64
CA ASP A 148 18.99 -16.20 -6.42
C ASP A 148 20.30 -16.71 -5.80
N ALA A 149 20.37 -16.84 -4.47
CA ALA A 149 21.55 -17.34 -3.74
C ALA A 149 21.70 -18.88 -3.76
N ARG A 150 20.68 -19.62 -4.21
CA ARG A 150 20.66 -21.09 -4.21
C ARG A 150 20.91 -21.72 -5.58
N GLU A 151 21.05 -20.93 -6.65
CA GLU A 151 21.57 -21.42 -7.92
C GLU A 151 23.11 -21.45 -7.85
N PRO A 152 23.76 -22.63 -7.77
CA PRO A 152 25.20 -22.72 -7.89
C PRO A 152 25.57 -22.35 -9.33
N GLN A 153 26.53 -21.45 -9.51
CA GLN A 153 27.22 -21.31 -10.79
C GLN A 153 27.69 -22.70 -11.23
N PRO A 154 27.34 -23.19 -12.44
CA PRO A 154 27.99 -24.38 -12.96
C PRO A 154 29.47 -24.01 -13.08
N GLU A 155 30.31 -24.67 -12.29
CA GLU A 155 31.76 -24.64 -12.41
C GLU A 155 32.08 -24.78 -13.91
N GLN A 156 32.58 -23.69 -14.49
CA GLN A 156 33.28 -23.75 -15.76
C GLN A 156 34.53 -24.57 -15.52
N SER A 157 34.37 -25.89 -15.65
CA SER A 157 35.44 -26.85 -15.72
C SER A 157 36.20 -26.55 -17.00
N GLN A 158 37.33 -25.86 -16.85
CA GLN A 158 38.40 -25.85 -17.83
C GLN A 158 38.77 -27.29 -18.18
N PRO A 159 39.15 -27.53 -19.42
CA PRO A 159 40.58 -27.70 -19.69
C PRO A 159 41.17 -26.63 -20.61
#